data_AF-A0A9D5N1C5-F1
#
_entry.id   AF-A0A9D5N1C5-F1
#
_cell.length_a   1.000
_cell.length_b   1.000
_cell.length_c   1.000
_cell.angle_alpha   90.00
_cell.angle_beta   90.00
_cell.angle_gamma   90.00
#
_symmetry.space_group_name_H-M   'P 1'
#
loop_
_entity.id
_entity.type
_entity.pdbx_description
1 polymer ?
#
loop_
_entity_poly.entity_id
_entity_poly.type
_entity_poly.pdbx_seq_one_letter_code
_entity_poly.pdbx_strand_id
1 'polypeptide(L)'
;MIDSKLIRLQRDEDRNPKTKRRYLGKRAADKLQKHIQNEHNIEQRFFLLLVYENLFMYIQKVFEDGEDFKNQPAVINRNFIDHGMLMRSVNRKDCMQLFLLLYNLIEFLDIIDD
;
A
#
# COMPACT_ATOMS: atom_id res chain seq x y z
N MET A 1 2.89 -25.27 -16.87
CA MET A 1 4.06 -24.56 -17.42
C MET A 1 3.75 -23.08 -17.52
N ILE A 2 4.68 -22.17 -17.18
CA ILE A 2 4.43 -20.71 -17.19
C ILE A 2 4.11 -20.21 -18.62
N ASP A 3 4.83 -20.74 -19.62
CA ASP A 3 4.67 -20.34 -21.01
C ASP A 3 3.24 -20.58 -21.54
N SER A 4 2.61 -21.71 -21.17
CA SER A 4 1.23 -21.97 -21.56
C SER A 4 0.22 -21.00 -20.93
N LYS A 5 0.51 -20.44 -19.74
CA LYS A 5 -0.30 -19.37 -19.15
C LYS A 5 -0.11 -18.05 -19.90
N LEU A 6 1.13 -17.66 -20.21
CA LEU A 6 1.42 -16.44 -20.98
C LEU A 6 0.78 -16.47 -22.37
N ILE A 7 0.78 -17.63 -23.02
CA ILE A 7 0.09 -17.81 -24.30
C ILE A 7 -1.42 -17.66 -24.12
N ARG A 8 -2.01 -18.25 -23.08
CA ARG A 8 -3.46 -18.20 -22.83
C ARG A 8 -3.97 -16.78 -22.52
N LEU A 9 -3.16 -15.97 -21.84
CA LEU A 9 -3.49 -14.59 -21.46
C LEU A 9 -3.44 -13.58 -22.61
N GLN A 10 -2.81 -13.92 -23.74
CA GLN A 10 -2.83 -13.05 -24.93
C GLN A 10 -4.24 -12.95 -25.52
N ARG A 11 -4.60 -11.73 -25.93
CA ARG A 11 -5.86 -11.41 -26.60
C ARG A 11 -5.74 -11.68 -28.10
N ASP A 12 -6.88 -11.70 -28.79
CA ASP A 12 -6.86 -11.94 -30.23
C ASP A 12 -6.17 -10.81 -31.03
N GLU A 13 -6.24 -9.58 -30.52
CA GLU A 13 -5.51 -8.42 -31.04
C GLU A 13 -3.97 -8.54 -30.88
N ASP A 14 -3.50 -9.37 -29.95
CA ASP A 14 -2.05 -9.60 -29.77
C ASP A 14 -1.47 -10.53 -30.80
N ARG A 15 -2.29 -11.27 -31.55
CA ARG A 15 -1.80 -12.25 -32.51
C ARG A 15 -0.93 -11.58 -33.56
N ASN A 16 0.09 -12.31 -34.01
CA ASN A 16 0.92 -11.85 -35.11
C ASN A 16 0.02 -11.56 -36.34
N PRO A 17 0.04 -10.34 -36.89
CA PRO A 17 -0.89 -9.95 -37.94
C PRO A 17 -0.73 -10.77 -39.22
N LYS A 18 0.48 -11.28 -39.49
CA LYS A 18 0.81 -12.11 -40.66
C LYS A 18 0.44 -13.58 -40.44
N THR A 19 0.83 -14.16 -39.31
CA THR A 19 0.67 -15.61 -39.08
C THR A 19 -0.55 -16.00 -38.27
N LYS A 20 -1.25 -15.02 -37.66
CA LYS A 20 -2.37 -15.20 -36.72
C LYS A 20 -2.05 -16.08 -35.50
N ARG A 21 -0.77 -16.38 -35.27
CA ARG A 21 -0.28 -17.17 -34.13
C ARG A 21 -0.06 -16.26 -32.92
N ARG A 22 -0.20 -16.83 -31.72
CA ARG A 22 0.17 -16.19 -30.46
C ARG A 22 1.69 -16.15 -30.32
N TYR A 23 2.20 -15.13 -29.65
CA TYR A 23 3.61 -15.02 -29.34
C TYR A 23 4.00 -16.01 -28.23
N LEU A 24 5.28 -16.38 -28.18
CA LEU A 24 5.85 -17.32 -27.21
C LEU A 24 6.96 -16.62 -26.40
N GLY A 25 7.29 -17.18 -25.23
CA GLY A 25 8.42 -16.72 -24.42
C GLY A 25 8.37 -15.23 -24.10
N LYS A 26 9.51 -14.54 -24.27
CA LYS A 26 9.63 -13.10 -23.95
C LYS A 26 8.55 -12.24 -24.60
N ARG A 27 8.23 -12.46 -25.88
CA ARG A 27 7.19 -11.66 -26.56
C ARG A 27 5.81 -11.84 -25.94
N ALA A 28 5.49 -13.03 -25.43
CA ALA A 28 4.25 -13.27 -24.71
C ALA A 28 4.23 -12.50 -23.37
N ALA A 29 5.37 -12.48 -22.66
CA ALA A 29 5.53 -11.70 -21.43
C ALA A 29 5.42 -10.18 -21.68
N ASP A 30 6.07 -9.67 -22.74
CA ASP A 30 6.02 -8.24 -23.11
C ASP A 30 4.58 -7.79 -23.43
N LYS A 31 3.78 -8.67 -24.05
CA LYS A 31 2.35 -8.40 -24.30
C LYS A 31 1.54 -8.31 -23.00
N LEU A 32 1.74 -9.26 -22.10
CA LEU A 32 1.09 -9.24 -20.79
C LEU A 32 1.48 -7.99 -19.98
N GLN A 33 2.76 -7.62 -19.97
CA GLN A 33 3.24 -6.43 -19.28
C GLN A 33 2.59 -5.16 -19.83
N LYS A 34 2.46 -5.03 -21.16
CA LYS A 34 1.78 -3.89 -21.79
C LYS A 34 0.31 -3.79 -21.39
N HIS A 35 -0.42 -4.91 -21.38
CA HIS A 35 -1.81 -4.92 -20.93
C HIS A 35 -1.92 -4.45 -19.49
N ILE A 36 -1.09 -5.00 -18.60
CA ILE A 36 -1.08 -4.61 -17.19
C ILE A 36 -0.79 -3.11 -17.02
N GLN A 37 0.22 -2.58 -17.73
CA GLN A 37 0.58 -1.16 -17.65
C GLN A 37 -0.49 -0.22 -18.22
N ASN A 38 -1.22 -0.66 -19.25
CA ASN A 38 -2.26 0.15 -19.88
C ASN A 38 -3.58 0.13 -19.10
N GLU A 39 -3.89 -0.97 -18.42
CA GLU A 39 -5.19 -1.18 -17.77
C GLU A 39 -5.17 -0.97 -16.26
N HIS A 40 -3.97 -0.99 -15.68
CA HIS A 40 -3.81 -0.84 -14.24
C HIS A 40 -2.74 0.22 -13.96
N ASN A 41 -3.11 1.18 -13.11
CA ASN A 41 -2.14 2.05 -12.49
C ASN A 41 -1.43 1.29 -11.36
N ILE A 42 -0.37 0.55 -11.73
CA ILE A 42 0.40 -0.29 -10.80
C ILE A 42 1.05 0.54 -9.70
N GLU A 43 1.53 1.75 -10.03
CA GLU A 43 2.13 2.66 -9.07
C GLU A 43 1.13 3.09 -8.01
N GLN A 44 -0.07 3.51 -8.43
CA GLN A 44 -1.15 3.88 -7.50
C GLN A 44 -1.60 2.70 -6.64
N ARG A 45 -1.74 1.50 -7.21
CA ARG A 45 -2.09 0.29 -6.45
C ARG A 45 -1.02 -0.09 -5.43
N PHE A 46 0.26 0.02 -5.80
CA PHE A 46 1.36 -0.22 -4.89
C PHE A 46 1.40 0.83 -3.77
N PHE A 47 1.20 2.11 -4.13
CA PHE A 47 1.10 3.20 -3.16
C PHE A 47 -0.04 2.97 -2.15
N LEU A 48 -1.22 2.58 -2.62
CA LEU A 48 -2.37 2.24 -1.75
C LEU A 48 -2.03 1.13 -0.76
N LEU A 49 -1.33 0.08 -1.18
CA LEU A 49 -0.89 -0.98 -0.27
C LEU A 49 0.06 -0.45 0.81
N LEU A 50 0.97 0.46 0.46
CA LEU A 50 1.87 1.09 1.43
C LEU A 50 1.13 2.00 2.40
N VAL A 51 0.15 2.78 1.91
CA VAL A 51 -0.71 3.63 2.76
C VAL A 51 -1.50 2.77 3.74
N TYR A 52 -2.13 1.70 3.26
CA TYR A 52 -2.89 0.75 4.08
C TYR A 52 -2.02 0.17 5.22
N GLU A 53 -0.88 -0.43 4.88
CA GLU A 53 0.00 -1.04 5.88
C GLU A 53 0.53 0.00 6.89
N ASN A 54 0.92 1.19 6.42
CA ASN A 54 1.40 2.25 7.30
C ASN A 54 0.32 2.78 8.24
N LEU A 55 -0.87 3.04 7.69
CA LEU A 55 -2.02 3.57 8.42
C LEU A 55 -2.41 2.66 9.58
N PHE A 56 -2.69 1.38 9.30
CA PHE A 56 -3.17 0.47 10.34
C PHE A 56 -2.09 0.13 11.37
N MET A 57 -0.83 0.02 10.97
CA MET A 57 0.28 -0.15 11.92
C MET A 57 0.39 1.03 12.89
N TYR A 58 0.28 2.27 12.38
CA TYR A 58 0.32 3.46 13.25
C TYR A 58 -0.94 3.61 14.09
N ILE A 59 -2.14 3.39 13.55
CA ILE A 59 -3.39 3.41 14.32
C ILE A 59 -3.29 2.44 15.49
N GLN A 60 -2.92 1.19 15.23
CA GLN A 60 -2.83 0.18 16.28
C GLN A 60 -1.86 0.58 17.39
N LYS A 61 -0.76 1.26 17.06
CA LYS A 61 0.21 1.74 18.07
C LYS A 61 -0.22 2.99 18.82
N VAL A 62 -0.82 3.96 18.13
CA VAL A 62 -1.34 5.17 18.78
C VAL A 62 -2.49 4.83 19.73
N PHE A 63 -3.33 3.86 19.37
CA PHE A 63 -4.50 3.44 20.14
C PHE A 63 -4.27 2.17 20.99
N GLU A 64 -3.03 1.73 21.15
CA GLU A 64 -2.67 0.61 22.04
C GLU A 64 -3.03 0.93 23.50
N ASP A 65 -3.31 -0.10 24.30
CA ASP A 65 -3.57 0.05 25.73
C ASP A 65 -2.38 0.74 26.44
N GLY A 66 -2.67 1.54 27.46
CA GLY A 66 -1.64 2.21 28.25
C GLY A 66 -0.91 1.29 29.24
N GLU A 67 -1.41 0.08 29.48
CA GLU A 67 -0.86 -0.92 30.41
C GLU A 67 -0.56 -0.34 31.81
N ASP A 68 -1.54 0.34 32.41
CA ASP A 68 -1.42 1.09 33.67
C ASP A 68 -0.29 2.13 33.67
N PHE A 69 0.12 2.61 32.50
CA PHE A 69 1.20 3.58 32.28
C PHE A 69 2.58 3.12 32.80
N LYS A 70 2.80 1.80 32.91
CA LYS A 70 4.05 1.23 33.44
C LYS A 70 5.23 1.42 32.50
N ASN A 71 5.02 1.17 31.20
CA ASN A 71 6.05 1.21 30.17
C ASN A 71 5.68 2.23 29.09
N GLN A 72 6.31 3.40 29.14
CA GLN A 72 6.03 4.43 28.16
C GLN A 72 6.58 4.06 26.76
N PRO A 73 5.76 4.09 25.70
CA PRO A 73 6.20 3.73 24.36
C PRO A 73 7.14 4.76 23.73
N ALA A 74 7.96 4.29 22.78
CA ALA A 74 8.89 5.12 22.03
C ALA A 74 8.18 6.05 21.02
N VAL A 75 6.98 5.68 20.58
CA VAL A 75 6.12 6.50 19.72
C VAL A 75 5.00 7.13 20.54
N ILE A 76 4.22 8.01 19.92
CA ILE A 76 3.05 8.59 20.59
C ILE A 76 2.00 7.51 20.83
N ASN A 77 1.43 7.52 22.03
CA ASN A 77 0.26 6.74 22.40
C ASN A 77 -0.79 7.70 22.98
N ARG A 78 -2.02 7.56 22.50
CA ARG A 78 -3.17 8.39 22.87
C ARG A 78 -3.43 8.37 24.37
N ASN A 79 -3.41 7.20 25.00
CA ASN A 79 -3.72 7.07 26.42
C ASN A 79 -2.69 7.80 27.30
N PHE A 80 -1.40 7.70 26.97
CA PHE A 80 -0.36 8.44 27.70
C PHE A 80 -0.54 9.96 27.60
N ILE A 81 -0.94 10.48 26.44
CA ILE A 81 -1.21 11.91 26.26
C ILE A 81 -2.45 12.35 27.03
N ASP A 82 -3.57 11.66 26.81
CA ASP A 82 -4.88 12.04 27.35
C ASP A 82 -4.91 12.02 28.89
N HIS A 83 -4.16 11.09 29.50
CA HIS A 83 -4.05 10.99 30.94
C HIS A 83 -2.92 11.84 31.53
N GLY A 84 -2.18 12.60 30.71
CA GLY A 84 -1.05 13.42 31.17
C GLY A 84 0.13 12.61 31.72
N MET A 85 0.24 11.35 31.29
CA MET A 85 1.25 10.38 31.76
C MET A 85 2.47 10.28 30.82
N LEU A 86 2.49 11.04 29.72
CA LEU A 86 3.64 11.14 28.84
C LEU A 86 4.76 11.96 29.51
N MET A 87 5.76 11.29 30.06
CA MET A 87 6.91 11.89 30.75
C MET A 87 8.00 12.37 29.78
N ARG A 88 8.11 11.79 28.58
CA ARG A 88 9.10 12.26 27.59
C ARG A 88 8.60 13.50 26.87
N SER A 89 9.51 14.38 26.47
CA SER A 89 9.18 15.49 25.58
C SER A 89 8.71 14.98 24.22
N VAL A 90 7.65 15.60 23.70
CA VAL A 90 7.23 15.46 22.31
C VAL A 90 8.30 16.10 21.42
N ASN A 91 8.74 15.36 20.40
CA ASN A 91 9.77 15.82 19.48
C ASN A 91 9.21 15.98 18.05
N ARG A 92 10.04 16.52 17.15
CA ARG A 92 9.65 16.75 15.75
C ARG A 92 9.20 15.47 15.04
N LYS A 93 9.81 14.32 15.33
CA LYS A 93 9.46 13.04 14.71
C LYS A 93 8.07 12.58 15.14
N ASP A 94 7.69 12.79 16.39
CA ASP A 94 6.33 12.50 16.88
C ASP A 94 5.28 13.31 16.08
N CYS A 95 5.53 14.61 15.89
CA CYS A 95 4.64 15.46 15.11
C CYS A 95 4.55 15.02 13.63
N MET A 96 5.68 14.62 13.03
CA MET A 96 5.71 14.09 11.67
C MET A 96 4.90 12.79 11.56
N GLN A 97 5.02 11.89 12.53
CA GLN A 97 4.29 10.64 12.56
C GLN A 97 2.77 10.87 12.68
N LEU A 98 2.35 11.79 13.55
CA LEU A 98 0.94 12.17 13.67
C LEU A 98 0.40 12.81 12.39
N PHE A 99 1.18 13.70 11.76
CA PHE A 99 0.78 14.33 10.49
C PHE A 99 0.67 13.30 9.36
N LEU A 100 1.64 12.38 9.25
CA LEU A 100 1.60 11.29 8.27
C LEU A 100 0.43 10.34 8.52
N LEU A 101 0.12 10.03 9.78
CA LEU A 101 -1.04 9.22 10.14
C LEU A 101 -2.34 9.89 9.68
N LEU A 102 -2.52 11.18 9.96
CA LEU A 102 -3.70 11.92 9.52
C LEU A 102 -3.79 12.00 7.99
N TYR A 103 -2.69 12.30 7.31
CA TYR A 103 -2.62 12.34 5.86
C TYR A 103 -3.01 11.00 5.24
N ASN A 104 -2.38 9.91 5.69
CA ASN A 104 -2.65 8.55 5.21
C ASN A 104 -4.10 8.13 5.49
N LEU A 105 -4.69 8.56 6.60
CA LEU A 105 -6.09 8.28 6.91
C LEU A 105 -7.02 8.97 5.91
N ILE A 106 -6.82 10.26 5.64
CA ILE A 106 -7.65 11.02 4.69
C ILE A 106 -7.53 10.43 3.29
N GLU A 107 -6.31 10.21 2.80
CA GLU A 107 -6.08 9.61 1.48
C GLU A 107 -6.70 8.21 1.38
N PHE A 108 -6.61 7.40 2.45
CA PHE A 108 -7.23 6.09 2.45
C PHE A 108 -8.76 6.15 2.41
N LEU A 109 -9.37 7.08 3.14
CA LEU A 109 -10.83 7.31 3.13
C LEU A 109 -11.31 7.78 1.75
N ASP A 110 -10.61 8.74 1.15
CA ASP A 110 -10.94 9.23 -0.20
C ASP A 110 -10.90 8.10 -1.24
N ILE A 111 -9.96 7.16 -1.11
CA ILE A 111 -9.84 6.02 -2.03
C ILE A 111 -10.95 4.97 -1.85
N ILE A 112 -11.48 4.79 -0.63
CA ILE A 112 -12.54 3.79 -0.37
C ILE A 112 -13.96 4.35 -0.56
N ASP A 113 -14.13 5.67 -0.47
CA ASP A 113 -15.41 6.34 -0.64
C ASP A 113 -15.73 6.68 -2.11
N ASP A 114 -14.75 6.55 -3.02
CA ASP A 114 -14.88 6.60 -4.50
C ASP A 114 -15.27 5.23 -5.12
#